data_AF-A0A919KI90-F1
#
_entry.id   AF-A0A919KI90-F1
#
_cell.length_a   1.000
_cell.length_b   1.000
_cell.length_c   1.000
_cell.angle_alpha   90.00
_cell.angle_beta   90.00
_cell.angle_gamma   90.00
#
_symmetry.space_group_name_H-M   'P 1'
#
loop_
_entity.id
_entity.type
_entity.pdbx_description
1 polymer ?
#
loop_
_entity_poly.entity_id
_entity_poly.type
_entity_poly.pdbx_seq_one_letter_code
_entity_poly.pdbx_strand_id
1 'polypeptide(L)'
;MALIQCSECGRQISDKASACPSCGAPAAVAMRQVASTSIASHVPAPGTSAGAKVLMWIGIPVGVLVLLLAYGNKLANTPDGKARTQSRAEIAVCEQRVRDLKDDPRSTSGTIGFVMDTCAKMRSDYRGKWGREP
;
A
#
# COMPACT_ATOMS: atom_id res chain seq x y z
N MET A 1 -15.22 -6.80 37.69
CA MET A 1 -14.52 -5.65 37.09
C MET A 1 -14.28 -6.03 35.64
N ALA A 2 -14.82 -5.29 34.68
CA ALA A 2 -14.74 -5.64 33.27
C ALA A 2 -13.71 -4.73 32.60
N LEU A 3 -12.67 -5.32 32.00
CA LEU A 3 -11.74 -4.56 31.18
C LEU A 3 -12.42 -4.29 29.83
N ILE A 4 -12.60 -3.02 29.49
CA ILE A 4 -13.09 -2.56 28.19
C ILE A 4 -11.90 -2.18 27.31
N GLN A 5 -12.00 -2.36 25.99
CA GLN A 5 -10.95 -1.89 25.09
C GLN A 5 -11.15 -0.41 24.77
N CYS A 6 -10.08 0.37 24.84
CA CYS A 6 -10.06 1.75 24.38
C CYS A 6 -10.26 1.79 22.86
N SER A 7 -11.22 2.59 22.38
CA SER A 7 -11.51 2.75 20.96
C SER A 7 -10.38 3.37 20.16
N GLU A 8 -9.50 4.15 20.82
CA GLU A 8 -8.41 4.87 20.15
C GLU A 8 -7.12 4.04 20.09
N CYS A 9 -6.71 3.45 21.22
CA CYS A 9 -5.40 2.77 21.32
C CYS A 9 -5.47 1.24 21.44
N GLY A 10 -6.66 0.66 21.53
CA GLY A 10 -6.86 -0.80 21.62
C GLY A 10 -6.34 -1.44 22.92
N ARG A 11 -5.86 -0.65 23.88
CA ARG A 11 -5.45 -1.18 25.19
C ARG A 11 -6.66 -1.43 26.07
N GLN A 12 -6.56 -2.45 26.91
CA GLN A 12 -7.58 -2.76 27.90
C GLN A 12 -7.51 -1.77 29.05
N ILE A 13 -8.65 -1.16 29.38
CA ILE A 13 -8.83 -0.18 30.44
C ILE A 13 -10.02 -0.60 31.31
N SER A 14 -10.07 -0.13 32.55
CA SER A 14 -11.18 -0.45 33.46
C SER A 14 -12.49 0.17 32.99
N ASP A 15 -13.62 -0.55 33.15
CA ASP A 15 -14.98 -0.06 32.88
C ASP A 15 -15.37 1.20 33.71
N LYS A 16 -14.57 1.53 34.74
CA LYS A 16 -14.73 2.71 35.60
C LYS A 16 -13.79 3.86 35.28
N ALA A 17 -12.83 3.68 34.36
CA ALA A 17 -11.91 4.75 34.02
C ALA A 17 -12.68 5.90 33.35
N SER A 18 -12.43 7.15 33.72
CA SER A 18 -13.00 8.32 33.03
C SER A 18 -12.29 8.60 31.71
N ALA A 19 -11.00 8.26 31.62
CA ALA A 19 -10.17 8.34 30.43
C ALA A 19 -9.16 7.20 30.39
N CYS A 20 -8.73 6.83 29.18
CA CYS A 20 -7.70 5.84 28.96
C CYS A 20 -6.34 6.35 29.49
N PRO A 21 -5.68 5.66 30.43
CA PRO A 21 -4.37 6.08 30.93
C PRO A 21 -3.24 5.95 29.90
N SER A 22 -3.46 5.24 28.79
CA SER A 22 -2.44 5.05 27.76
C SER A 22 -2.49 6.07 26.62
N CYS A 23 -3.64 6.65 26.31
CA CYS A 23 -3.77 7.63 25.22
C CYS A 23 -4.55 8.90 25.58
N GLY A 24 -5.13 8.98 26.78
CA GLY A 24 -5.90 10.15 27.23
C GLY A 24 -7.32 10.26 26.69
N ALA A 25 -7.76 9.34 25.82
CA ALA A 25 -9.11 9.36 25.26
C ALA A 25 -10.19 9.11 26.34
N PRO A 26 -11.34 9.82 26.32
CA PRO A 26 -12.41 9.60 27.28
C PRO A 26 -12.95 8.17 27.15
N ALA A 27 -13.16 7.48 28.27
CA ALA A 27 -13.76 6.16 28.25
C ALA A 27 -15.23 6.30 27.85
N ALA A 28 -15.56 5.88 26.64
CA ALA A 28 -16.88 6.08 26.05
C ALA A 28 -17.99 5.57 27.00
N VAL A 29 -18.77 6.52 27.53
CA VAL A 29 -19.92 6.25 28.39
C VAL A 29 -20.96 5.52 27.54
N ALA A 30 -21.14 4.23 27.81
CA ALA A 30 -22.20 3.44 27.21
C ALA A 30 -23.57 3.94 27.70
N MET A 31 -24.20 4.83 26.93
CA MET A 31 -25.63 5.09 27.06
C MET A 31 -26.39 3.87 26.51
N ARG A 32 -26.86 3.05 27.46
CA ARG A 32 -27.83 1.99 27.26
C ARG A 32 -29.14 2.54 26.69
N GLN A 33 -29.78 1.70 25.86
CA GLN A 33 -31.19 1.69 25.49
C GLN A 33 -32.09 2.07 26.69
N VAL A 34 -33.23 2.78 26.57
CA VAL A 34 -34.49 2.39 25.92
C VAL A 34 -35.44 3.60 26.01
N ALA A 35 -36.19 3.96 24.95
CA ALA A 35 -37.60 4.37 25.03
C ALA A 35 -38.18 4.63 23.62
N SER A 36 -39.25 3.90 23.34
CA SER A 36 -40.06 3.87 22.12
C SER A 36 -40.73 5.20 21.76
N THR A 37 -41.15 5.28 20.49
CA THR A 37 -42.07 6.25 19.85
C THR A 37 -41.31 7.38 19.13
N SER A 38 -41.27 7.51 17.79
CA SER A 38 -42.26 7.15 16.75
C SER A 38 -41.62 7.03 15.35
N ILE A 39 -42.01 5.96 14.64
CA ILE A 39 -42.39 5.84 13.22
C ILE A 39 -41.33 6.12 12.12
N ALA A 40 -41.09 5.07 11.32
CA ALA A 40 -40.49 4.99 9.97
C ALA A 40 -38.96 4.93 9.82
N SER A 41 -38.39 3.73 9.98
CA SER A 41 -37.72 3.05 8.87
C SER A 41 -37.14 1.72 9.35
N HIS A 42 -37.66 0.64 8.79
CA HIS A 42 -36.93 -0.62 8.76
C HIS A 42 -35.60 -0.36 8.05
N VAL A 43 -34.50 -0.93 8.52
CA VAL A 43 -33.52 -1.58 7.64
C VAL A 43 -33.02 -2.80 8.41
N PRO A 44 -33.63 -3.99 8.22
CA PRO A 44 -33.09 -5.22 8.76
C PRO A 44 -31.80 -5.59 8.01
N ALA A 45 -30.91 -6.28 8.73
CA ALA A 45 -29.66 -6.84 8.24
C ALA A 45 -29.80 -7.53 6.85
N PRO A 46 -28.78 -7.53 5.98
CA PRO A 46 -28.81 -8.35 4.78
C PRO A 46 -28.57 -9.81 5.16
N GLY A 47 -29.62 -10.45 5.66
CA GLY A 47 -29.78 -11.90 5.59
C GLY A 47 -29.94 -12.28 4.12
N THR A 48 -29.08 -13.19 3.68
CA THR A 48 -29.15 -13.87 2.41
C THR A 48 -30.43 -14.71 2.33
N SER A 49 -31.51 -14.14 1.81
CA SER A 49 -32.67 -14.93 1.39
C SER A 49 -33.48 -14.20 0.32
N ALA A 50 -33.61 -14.88 -0.83
CA ALA A 50 -34.69 -14.73 -1.81
C ALA A 50 -34.87 -13.35 -2.48
N GLY A 51 -33.93 -13.01 -3.36
CA GLY A 51 -34.05 -11.93 -4.36
C GLY A 51 -33.28 -12.26 -5.64
N ALA A 52 -33.45 -13.48 -6.13
CA ALA A 52 -32.55 -14.20 -7.04
C ALA A 52 -32.50 -13.75 -8.50
N LYS A 53 -32.76 -12.47 -8.85
CA LYS A 53 -32.69 -12.04 -10.27
C LYS A 53 -32.11 -10.65 -10.56
N VAL A 54 -32.00 -9.75 -9.58
CA VAL A 54 -31.52 -8.37 -9.82
C VAL A 54 -30.06 -8.17 -9.39
N LEU A 55 -29.55 -8.95 -8.42
CA LEU A 55 -28.13 -8.95 -8.04
C LEU A 55 -27.24 -9.65 -9.09
N MET A 56 -27.84 -10.44 -9.98
CA MET A 56 -27.11 -11.25 -10.96
C MET A 56 -26.68 -10.46 -12.21
N TRP A 57 -27.31 -9.33 -12.53
CA TRP A 57 -26.98 -8.56 -13.74
C TRP A 57 -25.98 -7.41 -13.51
N ILE A 58 -25.93 -6.82 -12.30
CA ILE A 58 -25.01 -5.72 -11.96
C ILE A 58 -23.88 -6.22 -11.04
N GLY A 59 -24.16 -7.18 -10.15
CA GLY A 59 -23.16 -7.74 -9.25
C GLY A 59 -22.10 -8.58 -9.96
N ILE A 60 -22.45 -9.27 -11.05
CA ILE A 60 -21.48 -10.02 -11.87
C ILE A 60 -20.52 -9.06 -12.59
N PRO A 61 -20.94 -8.07 -13.39
CA PRO A 61 -19.99 -7.18 -14.06
C PRO A 61 -19.21 -6.31 -13.08
N VAL A 62 -19.81 -5.81 -12.00
CA VAL A 62 -19.08 -5.04 -10.96
C VAL A 62 -18.12 -5.94 -10.20
N GLY A 63 -18.54 -7.14 -9.81
CA GLY A 63 -17.69 -8.12 -9.15
C GLY A 63 -16.54 -8.58 -10.03
N VAL A 64 -16.79 -8.88 -11.31
CA VAL A 64 -15.77 -9.24 -12.30
C VAL A 64 -14.85 -8.07 -12.58
N LEU A 65 -15.34 -6.82 -12.67
CA LEU A 65 -14.52 -5.63 -12.83
C LEU A 65 -13.62 -5.40 -11.61
N VAL A 66 -14.14 -5.51 -10.39
CA VAL A 66 -13.35 -5.39 -9.15
C VAL A 66 -12.33 -6.52 -9.07
N LEU A 67 -12.70 -7.75 -9.43
CA LEU A 67 -11.80 -8.89 -9.45
C LEU A 67 -10.71 -8.72 -10.52
N LEU A 68 -11.05 -8.25 -11.72
CA LEU A 68 -10.10 -7.96 -12.81
C LEU A 68 -9.17 -6.81 -12.46
N LEU A 69 -9.66 -5.74 -11.85
CA LEU A 69 -8.82 -4.62 -11.38
C LEU A 69 -7.92 -5.05 -10.22
N ALA A 70 -8.41 -5.87 -9.29
CA ALA A 70 -7.60 -6.44 -8.22
C ALA A 70 -6.54 -7.40 -8.77
N TYR A 71 -6.91 -8.27 -9.72
CA TYR A 71 -5.98 -9.19 -10.39
C TYR A 71 -4.95 -8.39 -11.21
N GLY A 72 -5.39 -7.38 -11.96
CA GLY A 72 -4.52 -6.44 -12.69
C GLY A 72 -3.55 -5.68 -11.78
N ASN A 73 -4.02 -5.18 -10.62
CA ASN A 73 -3.17 -4.55 -9.61
C ASN A 73 -2.20 -5.54 -8.94
N LYS A 74 -2.58 -6.82 -8.80
CA LYS A 74 -1.66 -7.89 -8.34
C LYS A 74 -0.59 -8.18 -9.39
N LEU A 75 -0.93 -8.18 -10.69
CA LEU A 75 0.03 -8.37 -11.78
C LEU A 75 0.96 -7.15 -11.94
N ALA A 76 0.45 -5.92 -11.80
CA ALA A 76 1.24 -4.69 -11.88
C ALA A 76 2.19 -4.51 -10.68
N ASN A 77 1.88 -5.08 -9.52
CA ASN A 77 2.74 -5.04 -8.34
C ASN A 77 3.70 -6.23 -8.23
N THR A 78 3.97 -6.93 -9.33
CA THR A 78 5.02 -7.96 -9.33
C THR A 78 6.36 -7.33 -8.90
N PRO A 79 7.02 -7.90 -7.88
CA PRO A 79 8.28 -7.35 -7.37
C PRO A 79 9.37 -7.33 -8.44
N ASP A 80 9.33 -8.27 -9.38
CA ASP A 80 10.28 -8.36 -10.50
C ASP A 80 10.18 -7.19 -11.48
N GLY A 81 8.96 -6.71 -11.78
CA GLY A 81 8.76 -5.57 -12.67
C GLY A 81 9.36 -4.28 -12.09
N LYS A 82 9.14 -4.05 -10.79
CA LYS A 82 9.70 -2.89 -10.07
C LYS A 82 11.22 -3.01 -9.92
N ALA A 83 11.73 -4.16 -9.49
CA ALA A 83 13.16 -4.40 -9.33
C ALA A 83 13.92 -4.18 -10.65
N ARG A 84 13.35 -4.65 -11.76
CA ARG A 84 13.93 -4.46 -13.10
C ARG A 84 13.98 -2.99 -13.53
N THR A 85 12.90 -2.25 -13.27
CA THR A 85 12.80 -0.83 -13.65
C THR A 85 13.76 0.02 -12.83
N GLN A 86 13.88 -0.30 -11.54
CA GLN A 86 14.83 0.35 -10.64
C GLN A 86 16.27 0.14 -11.10
N SER A 87 16.70 -1.10 -11.37
CA SER A 87 18.07 -1.36 -11.81
C SER A 87 18.41 -0.71 -13.15
N ARG A 88 17.42 -0.54 -14.04
CA ARG A 88 17.58 0.23 -15.29
C ARG A 88 17.80 1.72 -15.03
N ALA A 89 17.00 2.30 -14.14
CA ALA A 89 17.13 3.70 -13.78
C ALA A 89 18.49 4.01 -13.13
N GLU A 90 19.00 3.11 -12.28
CA GLU A 90 20.32 3.25 -11.66
C GLU A 90 21.45 3.28 -12.70
N ILE A 91 21.40 2.43 -13.73
CA ILE A 91 22.39 2.43 -14.81
C ILE A 91 22.31 3.73 -15.64
N ALA A 92 21.09 4.20 -15.95
CA ALA A 92 20.90 5.45 -16.67
C ALA A 92 21.46 6.66 -15.92
N VAL A 93 21.29 6.69 -14.59
CA VAL A 93 21.89 7.73 -13.72
C VAL A 93 23.41 7.65 -13.73
N CYS A 94 23.99 6.44 -13.73
CA CYS A 94 25.44 6.25 -13.80
C CYS A 94 26.01 6.83 -15.11
N GLU A 95 25.37 6.52 -16.24
CA GLU A 95 25.77 7.07 -17.55
C GLU A 95 25.62 8.60 -17.62
N GLN A 96 24.60 9.14 -16.97
CA GLN A 96 24.43 10.58 -16.88
C GLN A 96 25.56 11.23 -16.08
N ARG A 97 25.91 10.66 -14.92
CA ARG A 97 27.03 11.15 -14.10
C ARG A 97 28.36 11.14 -14.84
N VAL A 98 28.59 10.13 -15.66
CA VAL A 98 29.77 10.05 -16.52
C VAL A 98 29.82 11.20 -17.52
N ARG A 99 28.68 11.54 -18.15
CA ARG A 99 28.60 12.68 -19.07
C ARG A 99 28.89 13.99 -18.33
N ASP A 100 28.25 14.20 -17.20
CA ASP A 100 28.44 15.39 -16.38
C ASP A 100 29.91 15.56 -15.95
N LEU A 101 30.59 14.46 -15.56
CA LEU A 101 32.01 14.48 -15.19
C LEU A 101 32.95 14.72 -16.37
N LYS A 102 32.51 14.46 -17.60
CA LYS A 102 33.26 14.76 -18.82
C LYS A 102 33.15 16.23 -19.18
N ASP A 103 32.00 16.83 -18.90
CA ASP A 103 31.71 18.23 -19.19
C ASP A 103 32.30 19.17 -18.11
N ASP A 104 32.53 18.67 -16.88
CA ASP A 104 33.13 19.46 -15.80
C ASP A 104 34.65 19.65 -16.00
N PRO A 105 35.14 20.90 -16.20
CA PRO A 105 36.56 21.19 -16.39
C PRO A 105 37.41 20.94 -15.13
N ARG A 106 36.80 20.73 -13.96
CA ARG A 106 37.49 20.43 -12.70
C ARG A 106 37.69 18.93 -12.47
N SER A 107 37.07 18.08 -13.28
CA SER A 107 37.08 16.63 -13.11
C SER A 107 38.41 16.01 -13.55
N THR A 108 38.97 15.13 -12.73
CA THR A 108 40.23 14.43 -13.04
C THR A 108 39.96 13.14 -13.80
N SER A 109 40.84 12.78 -14.74
CA SER A 109 40.74 11.56 -15.56
C SER A 109 40.55 10.27 -14.72
N GLY A 110 41.18 10.18 -13.55
CA GLY A 110 41.04 9.05 -12.63
C GLY A 110 39.61 8.86 -12.08
N THR A 111 38.92 9.95 -11.74
CA THR A 111 37.54 9.90 -11.24
C THR A 111 36.57 9.44 -12.34
N ILE A 112 36.77 9.93 -13.56
CA ILE A 112 35.98 9.50 -14.72
C ILE A 112 36.18 7.99 -14.96
N GLY A 113 37.42 7.52 -14.91
CA GLY A 113 37.75 6.09 -15.07
C GLY A 113 37.09 5.21 -14.00
N PHE A 114 37.13 5.62 -12.74
CA PHE A 114 36.51 4.88 -11.64
C PHE A 114 34.98 4.77 -11.79
N VAL A 115 34.32 5.86 -12.16
CA VAL A 115 32.87 5.86 -12.37
C VAL A 115 32.50 5.00 -13.58
N MET A 116 33.28 5.08 -14.66
CA MET A 116 33.08 4.21 -15.84
C MET A 116 33.18 2.72 -15.51
N ASP A 117 34.18 2.32 -14.72
CA ASP A 117 34.35 0.92 -14.28
C ASP A 117 33.14 0.45 -13.44
N THR A 118 32.68 1.32 -12.54
CA THR A 118 31.48 1.05 -11.72
C THR A 118 30.23 0.89 -12.59
N CYS A 119 30.01 1.78 -13.56
CA CYS A 119 28.87 1.68 -14.48
C CYS A 119 28.93 0.40 -15.33
N ALA A 120 30.14 0.03 -15.81
CA ALA A 120 30.34 -1.19 -16.60
C ALA A 120 29.98 -2.45 -15.79
N LYS A 121 30.38 -2.49 -14.51
CA LYS A 121 30.02 -3.59 -13.61
C LYS A 121 28.51 -3.69 -13.39
N MET A 122 27.82 -2.58 -13.10
CA MET A 122 26.36 -2.58 -12.96
C MET A 122 25.64 -3.07 -14.23
N ARG A 123 26.11 -2.66 -15.41
CA ARG A 123 25.57 -3.12 -16.69
C ARG A 123 25.75 -4.62 -16.88
N SER A 124 26.92 -5.16 -16.51
CA SER A 124 27.21 -6.59 -16.52
C SER A 124 26.28 -7.36 -15.57
N ASP A 125 26.11 -6.88 -14.34
CA ASP A 125 25.24 -7.51 -13.34
C ASP A 125 23.78 -7.50 -13.79
N TYR A 126 23.30 -6.40 -14.36
CA TYR A 126 21.96 -6.30 -14.95
C TYR A 126 21.76 -7.29 -16.09
N ARG A 127 22.74 -7.38 -17.00
CA ARG A 127 22.71 -8.32 -18.12
C ARG A 127 22.73 -9.77 -17.63
N GLY A 128 23.54 -10.08 -16.61
CA GLY A 128 23.60 -11.41 -15.99
C GLY A 128 22.28 -11.79 -15.31
N LYS A 129 21.63 -10.85 -14.63
CA LYS A 129 20.37 -11.10 -13.92
C LYS A 129 19.16 -11.18 -14.83
N TRP A 130 19.10 -10.35 -15.88
CA TRP A 130 17.90 -10.19 -16.70
C TRP A 130 18.04 -10.69 -18.14
N GLY A 131 19.23 -11.11 -18.57
CA GLY A 131 19.51 -11.67 -19.90
C GLY A 131 19.39 -10.68 -21.07
N ARG A 132 19.30 -9.37 -20.80
CA ARG A 132 19.18 -8.33 -21.83
C ARG A 132 19.81 -7.03 -21.36
N GLU A 133 20.19 -6.17 -22.30
CA GLU A 133 20.78 -4.87 -21.97
C GLU A 133 19.76 -3.91 -21.32
N PRO A 134 20.24 -3.04 -20.41
CA PRO A 134 19.41 -2.01 -19.79
C PRO A 134 18.85 -1.06 -20.85
#